data_AF-A3EXL8-F1
#
_entry.id   AF-A3EXL8-F1
#
_cell.length_a   1.000
_cell.length_b   1.000
_cell.length_c   1.000
_cell.angle_alpha   90.00
_cell.angle_beta   90.00
_cell.angle_gamma   90.00
#
_symmetry.space_group_name_H-M   'P 1'
#
loop_
_entity.id
_entity.type
_entity.pdbx_description
1 polymer ?
#
loop_
_entity_poly.entity_id
_entity_poly.type
_entity_poly.pdbx_seq_one_letter_code
_entity_poly.pdbx_strand_id
1 'polypeptide(L)'
;MVCIQNGDIFMFDEPSSYLDVKQRLKAAVTIRSLIQADKFVIVVEHDLSVLDYLSDFICCLYGVPGAYGVVTMPFSVREGINIFLDGFVPTENLRFREESLVFKVAESATEEEVKRMTHYEYPAMTKTLADFKLTVRKGQFTDSEILVLLGENGTGKTTFIKLLAGNLQADDGSGELPRLNISYKPQKISPKSQCQVRNLLAEKIRDAYLHPQFNTDVIKPLKIDEIMDQEIQNLSGGELQRVALTLCLGKPADVYLIDEPSAYLDSEQRIVAAKVIKRFILHAKKTGFVVEHDFIMATYLADRVIVFEGEPSVESTANTPQTLLAGMNRFLELLGITFRRDPNNFRPRINKANSVKDVDQKRAGQYFFLED
;
A
#
# COMPACT_ATOMS: atom_id res chain seq x y z
N MET A 1 12.36 10.86 21.34
CA MET A 1 13.46 11.72 21.82
C MET A 1 13.37 13.14 21.26
N VAL A 2 13.18 13.31 19.95
CA VAL A 2 13.06 14.65 19.31
C VAL A 2 12.02 15.55 19.98
N CYS A 3 10.80 15.06 20.22
CA CYS A 3 9.72 15.86 20.84
C CYS A 3 9.98 16.30 22.29
N ILE A 4 10.97 15.72 22.97
CA ILE A 4 11.31 16.04 24.38
C ILE A 4 12.38 17.15 24.43
N GLN A 5 13.11 17.35 23.34
CA GLN A 5 14.13 18.39 23.29
C GLN A 5 13.48 19.77 23.23
N ASN A 6 14.02 20.69 24.01
CA ASN A 6 13.64 22.10 23.92
C ASN A 6 14.38 22.71 22.73
N GLY A 7 13.67 22.96 21.65
CA GLY A 7 14.21 23.56 20.43
C GLY A 7 13.17 24.43 19.74
N ASP A 8 13.66 25.37 18.95
CA ASP A 8 12.82 26.29 18.17
C ASP A 8 12.48 25.72 16.80
N ILE A 9 13.29 24.78 16.29
CA ILE A 9 13.13 24.14 14.99
C ILE A 9 13.13 22.62 15.17
N PHE A 10 12.05 21.97 14.73
CA PHE A 10 11.92 20.52 14.69
C PHE A 10 11.92 20.06 13.24
N MET A 11 12.80 19.12 12.91
CA MET A 11 12.87 18.50 11.59
C MET A 11 12.57 17.01 11.72
N PHE A 12 11.61 16.53 10.93
CA PHE A 12 11.23 15.13 10.86
C PHE A 12 11.44 14.65 9.42
N ASP A 13 12.34 13.68 9.26
CA ASP A 13 12.62 13.05 7.98
C ASP A 13 11.96 11.67 7.96
N GLU A 14 10.96 11.49 7.09
CA GLU A 14 10.15 10.28 6.92
C GLU A 14 9.63 9.63 8.23
N PRO A 15 8.93 10.37 9.12
CA PRO A 15 8.49 9.83 10.40
C PRO A 15 7.47 8.68 10.30
N SER A 16 6.80 8.50 9.16
CA SER A 16 5.80 7.45 8.92
C SER A 16 6.38 6.09 8.50
N SER A 17 7.68 6.02 8.18
CA SER A 17 8.32 4.83 7.64
C SER A 17 8.19 3.62 8.59
N TYR A 18 7.77 2.47 8.04
CA TYR A 18 7.51 1.19 8.74
C TYR A 18 6.40 1.20 9.81
N LEU A 19 5.74 2.34 10.03
CA LEU A 19 4.62 2.42 10.96
C LEU A 19 3.34 1.88 10.33
N ASP A 20 2.51 1.24 11.14
CA ASP A 20 1.13 0.95 10.74
C ASP A 20 0.28 2.24 10.71
N VAL A 21 -0.93 2.11 10.17
CA VAL A 21 -1.86 3.22 10.03
C VAL A 21 -2.12 3.98 11.34
N LYS A 22 -2.33 3.28 12.46
CA LYS A 22 -2.63 3.90 13.76
C LYS A 22 -1.42 4.62 14.33
N GLN A 23 -0.24 3.99 14.21
CA GLN A 23 1.03 4.53 14.65
C GLN A 23 1.40 5.78 13.85
N ARG A 24 1.22 5.76 12.52
CA ARG A 24 1.41 6.95 11.66
C ARG A 24 0.56 8.12 12.14
N LEU A 25 -0.70 7.86 12.49
CA LEU A 25 -1.63 8.90 12.90
C LEU A 25 -1.33 9.42 14.30
N LYS A 26 -0.93 8.56 15.24
CA LYS A 26 -0.42 8.99 16.55
C LYS A 26 0.85 9.82 16.42
N ALA A 27 1.79 9.40 15.57
CA ALA A 27 2.99 10.17 15.27
C ALA A 27 2.60 11.53 14.70
N ALA A 28 1.66 11.57 13.76
CA ALA A 28 1.19 12.81 13.15
C ALA A 28 0.54 13.77 14.16
N VAL A 29 -0.33 13.27 15.04
CA VAL A 29 -0.92 14.04 16.16
C VAL A 29 0.17 14.58 17.09
N THR A 30 1.17 13.78 17.40
CA THR A 30 2.27 14.15 18.31
C THR A 30 3.20 15.18 17.69
N ILE A 31 3.48 15.10 16.39
CA ILE A 31 4.26 16.13 15.68
C ILE A 31 3.45 17.44 15.63
N ARG A 32 2.15 17.34 15.36
CA ARG A 32 1.26 18.50 15.27
C ARG A 32 1.08 19.23 16.61
N SER A 33 1.20 18.54 17.74
CA SER A 33 1.13 19.17 19.07
C SER A 33 2.34 20.04 19.41
N LEU A 34 3.44 19.92 18.65
CA LEU A 34 4.62 20.77 18.79
C LEU A 34 4.44 22.16 18.15
N ILE A 35 3.39 22.35 17.34
CA ILE A 35 3.10 23.62 16.67
C ILE A 35 2.70 24.66 17.72
N GLN A 36 3.60 25.61 17.98
CA GLN A 36 3.42 26.77 18.85
C GLN A 36 3.82 28.02 18.06
N ALA A 37 3.43 29.21 18.52
CA ALA A 37 3.61 30.45 17.76
C ALA A 37 5.10 30.80 17.47
N ASP A 38 6.01 30.25 18.27
CA ASP A 38 7.46 30.48 18.24
C ASP A 38 8.26 29.28 17.72
N LYS A 39 7.61 28.23 17.22
CA LYS A 39 8.26 26.98 16.78
C LYS A 39 8.04 26.70 15.31
N PHE A 40 9.11 26.28 14.65
CA PHE A 40 9.08 25.82 13.27
C PHE A 40 9.15 24.30 13.21
N VAL A 41 8.28 23.70 12.40
CA VAL A 41 8.25 22.25 12.17
C VAL A 41 8.37 22.00 10.67
N ILE A 42 9.41 21.25 10.28
CA ILE A 42 9.66 20.82 8.91
C ILE A 42 9.49 19.31 8.87
N VAL A 43 8.70 18.81 7.92
CA VAL A 43 8.46 17.38 7.74
C VAL A 43 8.68 17.00 6.28
N VAL A 44 9.43 15.92 6.07
CA VAL A 44 9.54 15.22 4.78
C VAL A 44 8.74 13.94 4.87
N GLU A 45 7.84 13.70 3.93
CA GLU A 45 6.94 12.55 3.93
C GLU A 45 6.63 12.07 2.50
N HIS A 46 6.51 10.75 2.36
CA HIS A 46 6.06 10.11 1.12
C HIS A 46 4.58 9.68 1.20
N ASP A 47 4.01 9.56 2.40
CA ASP A 47 2.60 9.24 2.59
C ASP A 47 1.73 10.50 2.46
N LEU A 48 1.02 10.63 1.34
CA LEU A 48 0.16 11.78 1.06
C LEU A 48 -1.00 11.94 2.06
N SER A 49 -1.45 10.85 2.71
CA SER A 49 -2.52 10.91 3.70
C SER A 49 -2.00 11.51 5.01
N VAL A 50 -0.81 11.08 5.44
CA VAL A 50 -0.13 11.63 6.62
C VAL A 50 0.26 13.09 6.38
N LEU A 51 0.79 13.41 5.19
CA LEU A 51 1.15 14.77 4.80
C LEU A 51 -0.05 15.72 4.82
N ASP A 52 -1.24 15.26 4.37
CA ASP A 52 -2.47 16.05 4.42
C ASP A 52 -2.91 16.37 5.86
N TYR A 53 -2.64 15.46 6.80
CA TYR A 53 -2.92 15.65 8.22
C TYR A 53 -1.89 16.56 8.91
N LEU A 54 -0.61 16.38 8.60
CA LEU A 54 0.51 17.05 9.26
C LEU A 54 0.63 18.51 8.88
N SER A 55 0.62 18.77 7.58
CA SER A 55 1.10 20.04 7.04
C SER A 55 0.02 21.12 7.05
N ASP A 56 0.46 22.37 7.06
CA ASP A 56 -0.37 23.54 6.73
C ASP A 56 0.07 24.19 5.40
N PHE A 57 1.33 23.99 5.02
CA PHE A 57 1.92 24.33 3.72
C PHE A 57 2.72 23.14 3.18
N ILE A 58 2.80 23.02 1.86
CA ILE A 58 3.58 21.97 1.18
C ILE A 58 4.48 22.62 0.14
N CYS A 59 5.73 22.17 0.10
CA CYS A 59 6.65 22.43 -1.00
C CYS A 59 6.88 21.11 -1.75
N CYS A 60 6.68 21.13 -3.07
CA CYS A 60 7.01 20.00 -3.93
C CYS A 60 8.49 20.09 -4.36
N LEU A 61 9.18 18.95 -4.34
CA LEU A 61 10.51 18.79 -4.91
C LEU A 61 10.40 18.00 -6.21
N TYR A 62 11.02 18.50 -7.28
CA TYR A 62 11.04 17.83 -8.59
C TYR A 62 12.42 17.91 -9.23
N GLY A 63 12.73 17.01 -10.16
CA GLY A 63 14.01 16.97 -10.85
C GLY A 63 14.32 15.58 -11.39
N VAL A 64 15.59 15.33 -11.66
CA VAL A 64 16.08 14.03 -12.13
C VAL A 64 16.86 13.37 -10.98
N PRO A 65 16.41 12.20 -10.47
CA PRO A 65 17.11 11.48 -9.41
C PRO A 65 18.60 11.28 -9.73
N GLY A 66 19.47 11.59 -8.76
CA GLY A 66 20.92 11.50 -8.94
C GLY A 66 21.57 12.61 -9.78
N ALA A 67 20.79 13.53 -10.35
CA ALA A 67 21.31 14.65 -11.15
C ALA A 67 21.01 16.02 -10.52
N TYR A 68 19.74 16.37 -10.33
CA TYR A 68 19.35 17.66 -9.73
C TYR A 68 17.96 17.60 -9.09
N GLY A 69 17.69 18.54 -8.18
CA GLY A 69 16.38 18.75 -7.57
C GLY A 69 16.09 20.24 -7.39
N VAL A 70 14.85 20.64 -7.63
CA VAL A 70 14.33 22.00 -7.50
C VAL A 70 13.20 21.98 -6.48
N VAL A 71 13.18 22.98 -5.59
CA VAL A 71 12.14 23.16 -4.57
C VAL A 71 11.20 24.26 -5.05
N THR A 72 9.90 23.95 -5.09
CA THR A 72 8.86 24.93 -5.41
C THR A 72 8.61 25.92 -4.26
N MET A 73 7.94 27.03 -4.59
CA MET A 73 7.35 27.91 -3.57
C MET A 73 6.28 27.16 -2.75
N PRO A 74 6.03 27.56 -1.49
CA PRO A 74 5.06 26.89 -0.64
C PRO A 74 3.63 27.09 -1.17
N PHE A 75 2.89 25.99 -1.30
CA PHE A 75 1.47 25.96 -1.64
C PHE A 75 0.62 25.59 -0.43
N SER A 76 -0.69 25.84 -0.53
CA SER A 76 -1.64 25.23 0.39
C SER A 76 -1.59 23.70 0.26
N VAL A 77 -1.85 22.98 1.35
CA VAL A 77 -1.78 21.49 1.36
C VAL A 77 -2.56 20.85 0.21
N ARG A 78 -3.79 21.31 -0.01
CA ARG A 78 -4.67 20.77 -1.04
C ARG A 78 -4.09 21.00 -2.45
N GLU A 79 -3.65 22.23 -2.71
CA GLU A 79 -3.11 22.64 -4.01
C GLU A 79 -1.77 21.95 -4.30
N GLY A 80 -0.85 21.93 -3.33
CA GLY A 80 0.46 21.29 -3.48
C GLY A 80 0.35 19.79 -3.77
N ILE A 81 -0.53 19.06 -3.08
CA ILE A 81 -0.75 17.63 -3.38
C ILE A 81 -1.37 17.44 -4.76
N ASN A 82 -2.31 18.30 -5.17
CA ASN A 82 -2.91 18.18 -6.51
C ASN A 82 -1.89 18.49 -7.61
N ILE A 83 -1.05 19.53 -7.47
CA ILE A 83 0.08 19.83 -8.36
C ILE A 83 1.03 18.62 -8.45
N PHE A 84 1.35 18.02 -7.30
CA PHE A 84 2.18 16.81 -7.24
C PHE A 84 1.56 15.65 -8.04
N LEU A 85 0.26 15.43 -7.92
CA LEU A 85 -0.47 14.36 -8.62
C LEU A 85 -0.67 14.66 -10.11
N ASP A 86 -0.84 15.92 -10.50
CA ASP A 86 -1.00 16.33 -11.88
C ASP A 86 0.32 16.27 -12.66
N GLY A 87 1.46 16.40 -11.96
CA GLY A 87 2.78 16.37 -12.59
C GLY A 87 3.17 17.69 -13.25
N PHE A 88 2.44 18.77 -12.95
CA PHE A 88 2.56 20.07 -13.60
C PHE A 88 2.41 21.20 -12.58
N VAL A 89 3.37 22.12 -12.56
CA VAL A 89 3.37 23.32 -11.71
C VAL A 89 2.87 24.50 -12.55
N PRO A 90 1.62 24.99 -12.32
CA PRO A 90 1.04 26.02 -13.17
C PRO A 90 1.76 27.36 -13.10
N THR A 91 2.26 27.74 -11.92
CA THR A 91 2.93 29.03 -11.67
C THR A 91 4.26 29.16 -12.40
N GLU A 92 4.97 28.04 -12.59
CA GLU A 92 6.25 27.98 -13.29
C GLU A 92 6.10 27.53 -14.75
N ASN A 93 4.86 27.19 -15.17
CA ASN A 93 4.55 26.56 -16.45
C ASN A 93 5.47 25.36 -16.77
N LEU A 94 5.74 24.54 -15.74
CA LEU A 94 6.70 23.45 -15.81
C LEU A 94 6.02 22.11 -15.56
N ARG A 95 6.20 21.18 -16.51
CA ARG A 95 5.76 19.78 -16.38
C ARG A 95 6.96 18.93 -15.95
N PHE A 96 6.91 18.37 -14.75
CA PHE A 96 7.95 17.47 -14.25
C PHE A 96 7.57 15.99 -14.42
N ARG A 97 6.31 15.69 -14.78
CA ARG A 97 5.87 14.34 -15.14
C ARG A 97 4.90 14.34 -16.32
N GLU A 98 5.08 13.38 -17.22
CA GLU A 98 4.26 13.25 -18.42
C GLU A 98 2.80 12.89 -18.10
N GLU A 99 2.61 11.87 -17.24
CA GLU A 99 1.29 11.35 -16.87
C GLU A 99 0.81 11.86 -15.50
N SER A 100 -0.47 12.20 -15.40
CA SER A 100 -1.12 12.49 -14.12
C SER A 100 -1.44 11.20 -13.34
N LEU A 101 -1.34 11.26 -12.02
CA LEU A 101 -1.71 10.17 -11.13
C LEU A 101 -3.19 10.33 -10.73
N VAL A 102 -4.06 9.67 -11.49
CA VAL A 102 -5.52 9.70 -11.24
C VAL A 102 -5.94 8.49 -10.42
N PHE A 103 -6.70 8.74 -9.36
CA PHE A 103 -7.33 7.72 -8.53
C PHE A 103 -8.74 7.42 -9.05
N LYS A 104 -8.83 6.70 -10.17
CA LYS A 104 -10.10 6.09 -10.54
C LYS A 104 -10.29 4.82 -9.73
N VAL A 105 -11.32 4.78 -8.91
CA VAL A 105 -11.87 3.50 -8.45
C VAL A 105 -12.29 2.79 -9.72
N ALA A 106 -11.61 1.69 -10.06
CA ALA A 106 -11.97 0.93 -11.25
C ALA A 106 -13.43 0.46 -11.09
N GLU A 107 -14.20 0.52 -12.17
CA GLU A 107 -15.52 -0.09 -12.21
C GLU A 107 -15.37 -1.57 -11.84
N SER A 108 -16.10 -1.99 -10.81
CA SER A 108 -16.19 -3.39 -10.40
C SER A 108 -16.61 -4.23 -11.61
N ALA A 109 -16.07 -5.44 -11.73
CA ALA A 109 -16.55 -6.41 -12.72
C ALA A 109 -18.08 -6.51 -12.65
N THR A 110 -18.74 -6.56 -13.81
CA THR A 110 -20.20 -6.64 -13.88
C THR A 110 -20.70 -7.92 -13.20
N GLU A 111 -21.91 -7.91 -12.62
CA GLU A 111 -22.45 -9.08 -11.92
C GLU A 111 -22.47 -10.36 -12.78
N GLU A 112 -22.56 -10.22 -14.11
CA GLU A 112 -22.49 -11.35 -15.04
C GLU A 112 -21.09 -11.96 -15.17
N GLU A 113 -20.04 -11.14 -15.06
CA GLU A 113 -18.65 -11.59 -15.07
C GLU A 113 -18.31 -12.33 -13.79
N VAL A 114 -18.77 -11.82 -12.63
CA VAL A 114 -18.59 -12.46 -11.32
C VAL A 114 -19.25 -13.84 -11.25
N LYS A 115 -20.41 -14.04 -11.90
CA LYS A 115 -21.06 -15.36 -11.95
C LYS A 115 -20.27 -16.42 -12.72
N ARG A 116 -19.40 -16.02 -13.64
CA ARG A 116 -18.57 -16.94 -14.44
C ARG A 116 -17.24 -17.26 -13.76
N MET A 117 -16.92 -16.58 -12.68
CA MET A 117 -15.67 -16.75 -11.93
C MET A 117 -15.64 -18.06 -11.13
N THR A 118 -14.45 -18.64 -11.03
CA THR A 118 -14.23 -19.79 -10.16
C THR A 118 -14.15 -19.33 -8.71
N HIS A 119 -14.93 -19.98 -7.86
CA HIS A 119 -15.00 -19.66 -6.44
C HIS A 119 -14.10 -20.62 -5.66
N TYR A 120 -13.14 -20.06 -4.93
CA TYR A 120 -12.28 -20.78 -4.02
C TYR A 120 -12.63 -20.41 -2.58
N GLU A 121 -12.44 -21.35 -1.67
CA GLU A 121 -12.67 -21.12 -0.24
C GLU A 121 -11.41 -21.47 0.55
N TYR A 122 -11.15 -20.70 1.60
CA TYR A 122 -10.20 -21.09 2.64
C TYR A 122 -10.98 -21.38 3.94
N PRO A 123 -10.63 -22.45 4.66
CA PRO A 123 -11.33 -22.84 5.89
C PRO A 123 -11.08 -21.83 7.01
N ALA A 124 -11.87 -21.94 8.09
CA ALA A 124 -11.52 -21.27 9.32
C ALA A 124 -10.26 -21.93 9.90
N MET A 125 -9.26 -21.13 10.25
CA MET A 125 -7.97 -21.61 10.73
C MET A 125 -7.59 -20.94 12.05
N THR A 126 -6.94 -21.66 12.94
CA THR A 126 -6.35 -21.09 14.15
C THR A 126 -4.84 -21.30 14.16
N LYS A 127 -4.10 -20.24 14.51
CA LYS A 127 -2.65 -20.34 14.68
C LYS A 127 -2.16 -19.60 15.91
N THR A 128 -1.41 -20.30 16.74
CA THR A 128 -0.78 -19.79 17.95
C THR A 128 0.73 -19.71 17.73
N LEU A 129 1.31 -18.54 17.97
CA LEU A 129 2.74 -18.28 17.87
C LEU A 129 3.21 -17.70 19.20
N ALA A 130 3.82 -18.54 20.04
CA ALA A 130 4.16 -18.19 21.42
C ALA A 130 2.93 -17.65 22.16
N ASP A 131 2.93 -16.37 22.54
CA ASP A 131 1.85 -15.73 23.30
C ASP A 131 0.74 -15.13 22.42
N PHE A 132 0.94 -15.12 21.09
CA PHE A 132 0.01 -14.53 20.15
C PHE A 132 -0.92 -15.57 19.52
N LYS A 133 -2.21 -15.30 19.48
CA LYS A 133 -3.22 -16.15 18.83
C LYS A 133 -3.89 -15.44 17.65
N LEU A 134 -3.87 -16.08 16.49
CA LEU A 134 -4.58 -15.66 15.29
C LEU A 134 -5.73 -16.61 15.00
N THR A 135 -6.94 -16.06 14.87
CA THR A 135 -8.12 -16.77 14.41
C THR A 135 -8.55 -16.23 13.05
N VAL A 136 -8.55 -17.09 12.04
CA VAL A 136 -8.99 -16.77 10.69
C VAL A 136 -10.40 -17.29 10.48
N ARG A 137 -11.34 -16.41 10.14
CA ARG A 137 -12.70 -16.83 9.76
C ARG A 137 -12.71 -17.38 8.34
N LYS A 138 -13.53 -18.40 8.09
CA LYS A 138 -13.74 -18.97 6.74
C LYS A 138 -14.05 -17.86 5.73
N GLY A 139 -13.38 -17.85 4.59
CA GLY A 139 -13.63 -16.87 3.53
C GLY A 139 -13.66 -17.48 2.14
N GLN A 140 -14.13 -16.67 1.19
CA GLN A 140 -14.24 -17.03 -0.22
C GLN A 140 -13.55 -15.96 -1.06
N PHE A 141 -12.85 -16.39 -2.10
CA PHE A 141 -12.20 -15.53 -3.10
C PHE A 141 -12.46 -16.07 -4.50
N THR A 142 -12.38 -15.17 -5.48
CA THR A 142 -12.62 -15.48 -6.89
C THR A 142 -11.33 -15.35 -7.71
N ASP A 143 -11.32 -15.91 -8.91
CA ASP A 143 -10.27 -15.59 -9.89
C ASP A 143 -10.39 -14.13 -10.35
N SER A 144 -9.28 -13.51 -10.73
CA SER A 144 -9.24 -12.08 -11.15
C SER A 144 -9.65 -11.06 -10.07
N GLU A 145 -9.50 -11.40 -8.79
CA GLU A 145 -9.84 -10.55 -7.66
C GLU A 145 -8.62 -10.17 -6.81
N ILE A 146 -8.61 -8.95 -6.30
CA ILE A 146 -7.60 -8.47 -5.34
C ILE A 146 -8.22 -8.29 -3.96
N LEU A 147 -7.73 -9.10 -3.02
CA LEU A 147 -8.06 -9.00 -1.60
C LEU A 147 -6.97 -8.23 -0.87
N VAL A 148 -7.31 -7.10 -0.28
CA VAL A 148 -6.38 -6.32 0.55
C VAL A 148 -6.57 -6.64 2.02
N LEU A 149 -5.47 -6.93 2.73
CA LEU A 149 -5.44 -7.19 4.15
C LEU A 149 -5.09 -5.90 4.90
N LEU A 150 -6.00 -5.43 5.73
CA LEU A 150 -5.84 -4.22 6.54
C LEU A 150 -5.84 -4.56 8.04
N GLY A 151 -4.98 -3.88 8.80
CA GLY A 151 -4.86 -4.08 10.24
C GLY A 151 -3.62 -3.43 10.83
N GLU A 152 -3.58 -3.26 12.15
CA GLU A 152 -2.41 -2.78 12.89
C GLU A 152 -1.21 -3.74 12.76
N ASN A 153 0.00 -3.26 13.06
CA ASN A 153 1.17 -4.14 13.15
C ASN A 153 0.99 -5.11 14.32
N GLY A 154 1.41 -6.36 14.12
CA GLY A 154 1.25 -7.41 15.15
C GLY A 154 -0.14 -8.05 15.20
N THR A 155 -1.05 -7.76 14.27
CA THR A 155 -2.35 -8.47 14.15
C THR A 155 -2.28 -9.77 13.33
N GLY A 156 -1.08 -10.22 12.92
CA GLY A 156 -0.92 -11.51 12.25
C GLY A 156 -1.18 -11.52 10.73
N LYS A 157 -1.21 -10.37 10.05
CA LYS A 157 -1.36 -10.28 8.57
C LYS A 157 -0.34 -11.16 7.80
N THR A 158 0.95 -10.99 8.10
CA THR A 158 2.02 -11.81 7.53
C THR A 158 1.90 -13.28 7.92
N THR A 159 1.39 -13.57 9.13
CA THR A 159 1.12 -14.94 9.57
C THR A 159 0.03 -15.58 8.73
N PHE A 160 -1.06 -14.85 8.45
CA PHE A 160 -2.13 -15.32 7.57
C PHE A 160 -1.63 -15.56 6.14
N ILE A 161 -0.81 -14.66 5.58
CA ILE A 161 -0.18 -14.88 4.28
C ILE A 161 0.68 -16.15 4.28
N LYS A 162 1.47 -16.40 5.34
CA LYS A 162 2.31 -17.59 5.44
C LYS A 162 1.49 -18.89 5.59
N LEU A 163 0.32 -18.82 6.24
CA LEU A 163 -0.63 -19.94 6.29
C LEU A 163 -1.15 -20.23 4.88
N LEU A 164 -1.60 -19.20 4.15
CA LEU A 164 -2.05 -19.34 2.76
C LEU A 164 -0.95 -19.87 1.83
N ALA A 165 0.29 -19.42 2.02
CA ALA A 165 1.45 -19.86 1.25
C ALA A 165 1.86 -21.32 1.52
N GLY A 166 1.32 -21.95 2.57
CA GLY A 166 1.75 -23.28 3.02
C GLY A 166 3.11 -23.29 3.75
N ASN A 167 3.69 -22.12 4.02
CA ASN A 167 4.93 -21.97 4.80
C ASN A 167 4.71 -22.20 6.30
N LEU A 168 3.48 -22.08 6.78
CA LEU A 168 3.05 -22.39 8.14
C LEU A 168 1.81 -23.28 8.09
N GLN A 169 1.70 -24.23 9.01
CA GLN A 169 0.53 -25.08 9.17
C GLN A 169 -0.37 -24.55 10.30
N ALA A 170 -1.68 -24.64 10.12
CA ALA A 170 -2.66 -24.32 11.17
C ALA A 170 -2.59 -25.32 12.34
N ASP A 171 -2.93 -24.88 13.55
CA ASP A 171 -2.83 -25.72 14.75
C ASP A 171 -3.96 -26.76 14.82
N ASP A 172 -5.14 -26.40 14.31
CA ASP A 172 -6.35 -27.21 14.31
C ASP A 172 -6.44 -28.19 13.13
N GLY A 173 -5.38 -28.28 12.30
CA GLY A 173 -5.37 -29.12 11.09
C GLY A 173 -6.46 -28.74 10.09
N SER A 174 -6.95 -27.49 10.16
CA SER A 174 -8.11 -27.01 9.40
C SER A 174 -7.87 -27.01 7.88
N GLY A 175 -8.34 -28.10 7.26
CA GLY A 175 -8.62 -28.24 5.83
C GLY A 175 -7.41 -28.16 4.88
N GLU A 176 -7.42 -29.01 3.85
CA GLU A 176 -6.50 -28.80 2.73
C GLU A 176 -6.88 -27.50 2.02
N LEU A 177 -5.99 -26.50 2.06
CA LEU A 177 -6.08 -25.37 1.14
C LEU A 177 -6.11 -25.90 -0.30
N PRO A 178 -6.86 -25.26 -1.21
CA PRO A 178 -6.88 -25.69 -2.60
C PRO A 178 -5.44 -25.72 -3.15
N ARG A 179 -5.07 -26.77 -3.88
CA ARG A 179 -3.75 -26.94 -4.50
C ARG A 179 -3.57 -25.93 -5.64
N LEU A 180 -3.30 -24.69 -5.27
CA LEU A 180 -3.02 -23.58 -6.16
C LEU A 180 -1.52 -23.32 -6.18
N ASN A 181 -1.00 -22.92 -7.33
CA ASN A 181 0.38 -22.49 -7.40
C ASN A 181 0.51 -21.06 -6.84
N ILE A 182 1.43 -20.85 -5.91
CA ILE A 182 1.53 -19.60 -5.15
C ILE A 182 2.85 -18.91 -5.46
N SER A 183 2.77 -17.63 -5.83
CA SER A 183 3.93 -16.75 -5.86
C SER A 183 3.88 -15.80 -4.67
N TYR A 184 4.99 -15.69 -3.93
CA TYR A 184 5.06 -14.91 -2.69
C TYR A 184 6.18 -13.86 -2.74
N LYS A 185 5.81 -12.59 -2.50
CA LYS A 185 6.72 -11.49 -2.19
C LYS A 185 6.72 -11.26 -0.68
N PRO A 186 7.86 -11.48 0.02
CA PRO A 186 7.97 -11.25 1.45
C PRO A 186 8.10 -9.77 1.82
N GLN A 187 7.65 -9.42 3.03
CA GLN A 187 7.79 -8.06 3.59
C GLN A 187 9.26 -7.61 3.63
N LYS A 188 10.14 -8.41 4.25
CA LYS A 188 11.58 -8.13 4.35
C LYS A 188 12.31 -8.72 3.16
N ILE A 189 12.90 -7.86 2.34
CA ILE A 189 13.77 -8.25 1.24
C ILE A 189 15.21 -8.06 1.68
N SER A 190 16.06 -9.05 1.39
CA SER A 190 17.50 -8.97 1.64
C SER A 190 18.25 -9.37 0.38
N PRO A 191 19.29 -8.63 -0.02
CA PRO A 191 20.10 -8.96 -1.18
C PRO A 191 21.02 -10.14 -0.85
N LYS A 192 20.53 -11.37 -1.07
CA LYS A 192 21.31 -12.59 -0.79
C LYS A 192 22.16 -13.05 -1.97
N SER A 193 21.88 -12.57 -3.17
CA SER A 193 22.52 -13.02 -4.40
C SER A 193 23.60 -12.03 -4.85
N GLN A 194 24.80 -12.54 -5.13
CA GLN A 194 25.90 -11.79 -5.76
C GLN A 194 25.82 -11.88 -7.29
N CYS A 195 24.66 -11.58 -7.86
CA CYS A 195 24.49 -11.56 -9.31
C CYS A 195 23.86 -10.25 -9.77
N GLN A 196 23.98 -9.98 -11.06
CA GLN A 196 23.28 -8.87 -11.70
C GLN A 196 21.79 -9.16 -11.78
N VAL A 197 20.98 -8.10 -11.76
CA VAL A 197 19.51 -8.19 -11.86
C VAL A 197 19.09 -8.98 -13.10
N ARG A 198 19.71 -8.73 -14.26
CA ARG A 198 19.40 -9.47 -15.51
C ARG A 198 19.54 -10.99 -15.35
N ASN A 199 20.57 -11.45 -14.64
CA ASN A 199 20.85 -12.87 -14.46
C ASN A 199 19.81 -13.50 -13.54
N LEU A 200 19.42 -12.80 -12.47
CA LEU A 200 18.38 -13.27 -11.57
C LEU A 200 17.03 -13.40 -12.28
N LEU A 201 16.64 -12.42 -13.10
CA LEU A 201 15.40 -12.46 -13.87
C LEU A 201 15.42 -13.61 -14.89
N ALA A 202 16.53 -13.74 -15.64
CA ALA A 202 16.68 -14.82 -16.62
C ALA A 202 16.68 -16.22 -15.97
N GLU A 203 17.19 -16.37 -14.75
CA GLU A 203 17.17 -17.63 -14.01
C GLU A 203 15.79 -17.96 -13.45
N LYS A 204 15.12 -16.99 -12.82
CA LYS A 204 13.89 -17.25 -12.05
C LYS A 204 12.60 -17.12 -12.85
N ILE A 205 12.57 -16.28 -13.89
CA ILE A 205 11.35 -15.94 -14.62
C ILE A 205 11.59 -15.92 -16.14
N ARG A 206 12.40 -16.86 -16.65
CA ARG A 206 12.81 -16.92 -18.06
C ARG A 206 11.66 -16.73 -19.06
N ASP A 207 10.57 -17.47 -18.89
CA ASP A 207 9.44 -17.45 -19.83
C ASP A 207 8.69 -16.12 -19.81
N ALA A 208 8.45 -15.57 -18.60
CA ALA A 208 7.81 -14.27 -18.45
C ALA A 208 8.72 -13.14 -18.97
N TYR A 209 10.03 -13.21 -18.71
CA TYR A 209 11.00 -12.21 -19.16
C TYR A 209 11.04 -12.07 -20.69
N LEU A 210 10.82 -13.17 -21.43
CA LEU A 210 10.75 -13.17 -22.89
C LEU A 210 9.39 -12.71 -23.43
N HIS A 211 8.34 -12.65 -22.60
CA HIS A 211 6.99 -12.33 -23.03
C HIS A 211 6.79 -10.81 -23.21
N PRO A 212 6.44 -10.32 -24.42
CA PRO A 212 6.32 -8.87 -24.68
C PRO A 212 5.30 -8.15 -23.78
N GLN A 213 4.23 -8.84 -23.41
CA GLN A 213 3.20 -8.29 -22.51
C GLN A 213 3.73 -8.10 -21.10
N PHE A 214 4.56 -9.02 -20.58
CA PHE A 214 5.16 -8.87 -19.25
C PHE A 214 6.14 -7.70 -19.24
N ASN A 215 6.88 -7.52 -20.33
CA ASN A 215 7.77 -6.38 -20.49
C ASN A 215 7.00 -5.04 -20.44
N THR A 216 5.86 -4.98 -21.14
CA THR A 216 5.01 -3.78 -21.20
C THR A 216 4.22 -3.53 -19.91
N ASP A 217 3.71 -4.58 -19.27
CA ASP A 217 2.85 -4.46 -18.09
C ASP A 217 3.65 -4.35 -16.78
N VAL A 218 4.88 -4.88 -16.72
CA VAL A 218 5.67 -4.99 -15.48
C VAL A 218 7.07 -4.37 -15.58
N ILE A 219 7.91 -4.80 -16.54
CA ILE A 219 9.34 -4.40 -16.59
C ILE A 219 9.51 -2.91 -16.85
N LYS A 220 8.89 -2.39 -17.92
CA LYS A 220 8.99 -0.97 -18.30
C LYS A 220 8.38 -0.04 -17.26
N PRO A 221 7.14 -0.27 -16.77
CA PRO A 221 6.56 0.63 -15.77
C PRO A 221 7.35 0.65 -14.45
N LEU A 222 7.90 -0.49 -14.02
CA LEU A 222 8.77 -0.55 -12.84
C LEU A 222 10.21 -0.08 -13.12
N LYS A 223 10.52 0.40 -14.34
CA LYS A 223 11.84 0.88 -14.76
C LYS A 223 12.97 -0.09 -14.39
N ILE A 224 12.74 -1.39 -14.62
CA ILE A 224 13.73 -2.44 -14.32
C ILE A 224 14.89 -2.38 -15.31
N ASP A 225 14.64 -1.93 -16.55
CA ASP A 225 15.65 -1.75 -17.61
C ASP A 225 16.85 -0.89 -17.13
N GLU A 226 16.59 0.14 -16.33
CA GLU A 226 17.62 1.06 -15.80
C GLU A 226 18.58 0.39 -14.80
N ILE A 227 18.15 -0.70 -14.16
CA ILE A 227 18.89 -1.41 -13.11
C ILE A 227 19.30 -2.83 -13.50
N MET A 228 19.03 -3.27 -14.74
CA MET A 228 19.32 -4.64 -15.20
C MET A 228 20.79 -5.04 -15.05
N ASP A 229 21.68 -4.06 -15.26
CA ASP A 229 23.12 -4.25 -15.31
C ASP A 229 23.78 -4.09 -13.95
N GLN A 230 23.03 -3.64 -12.95
CA GLN A 230 23.52 -3.45 -11.58
C GLN A 230 23.52 -4.77 -10.80
N GLU A 231 24.42 -4.85 -9.82
CA GLU A 231 24.45 -5.94 -8.86
C GLU A 231 23.38 -5.76 -7.78
N ILE A 232 22.71 -6.85 -7.40
CA ILE A 232 21.60 -6.82 -6.42
C ILE A 232 22.04 -6.24 -5.06
N GLN A 233 23.31 -6.42 -4.69
CA GLN A 233 23.86 -5.88 -3.44
C GLN A 233 24.02 -4.37 -3.42
N ASN A 234 24.08 -3.73 -4.59
CA ASN A 234 24.29 -2.29 -4.72
C ASN A 234 22.97 -1.53 -4.91
N LEU A 235 21.84 -2.24 -5.04
CA LEU A 235 20.53 -1.64 -5.20
C LEU A 235 20.08 -0.93 -3.92
N SER A 236 19.43 0.22 -4.10
CA SER A 236 18.65 0.87 -3.05
C SER A 236 17.45 0.01 -2.61
N GLY A 237 16.88 0.33 -1.44
CA GLY A 237 15.68 -0.37 -0.94
C GLY A 237 14.51 -0.33 -1.93
N GLY A 238 14.25 0.81 -2.57
CA GLY A 238 13.18 0.95 -3.56
C GLY A 238 13.46 0.17 -4.86
N GLU A 239 14.71 0.16 -5.35
CA GLU A 239 15.10 -0.67 -6.50
C GLU A 239 14.96 -2.17 -6.19
N LEU A 240 15.43 -2.60 -5.02
CA LEU A 240 15.32 -3.97 -4.57
C LEU A 240 13.85 -4.41 -4.45
N GLN A 241 12.98 -3.50 -3.97
CA GLN A 241 11.54 -3.71 -3.90
C GLN A 241 10.91 -3.89 -5.29
N ARG A 242 11.29 -3.06 -6.28
CA ARG A 242 10.82 -3.19 -7.67
C ARG A 242 11.27 -4.51 -8.30
N VAL A 243 12.50 -4.95 -8.04
CA VAL A 243 13.00 -6.26 -8.48
C VAL A 243 12.21 -7.40 -7.83
N ALA A 244 11.96 -7.35 -6.52
CA ALA A 244 11.19 -8.38 -5.82
C ALA A 244 9.74 -8.47 -6.32
N LEU A 245 9.11 -7.34 -6.61
CA LEU A 245 7.78 -7.31 -7.21
C LEU A 245 7.79 -7.95 -8.61
N THR A 246 8.76 -7.60 -9.45
CA THR A 246 8.94 -8.17 -10.79
C THR A 246 9.11 -9.69 -10.75
N LEU A 247 9.94 -10.19 -9.82
CA LEU A 247 10.14 -11.63 -9.62
C LEU A 247 8.88 -12.34 -9.14
N CYS A 248 8.08 -11.69 -8.29
CA CYS A 248 6.83 -12.25 -7.80
C CYS A 248 5.82 -12.40 -8.95
N LEU A 249 5.61 -11.34 -9.73
CA LEU A 249 4.66 -11.31 -10.85
C LEU A 249 5.12 -12.17 -12.02
N GLY A 250 6.43 -12.34 -12.23
CA GLY A 250 6.97 -13.14 -13.32
C GLY A 250 6.93 -14.65 -13.10
N LYS A 251 6.70 -15.12 -11.86
CA LYS A 251 6.54 -16.55 -11.59
C LYS A 251 5.13 -16.98 -11.98
N PRO A 252 4.96 -18.08 -12.73
CA PRO A 252 3.63 -18.61 -13.02
C PRO A 252 2.98 -19.01 -11.70
N ALA A 253 1.84 -18.40 -11.37
CA ALA A 253 1.06 -18.69 -10.18
C ALA A 253 -0.43 -18.42 -10.41
N ASP A 254 -1.26 -19.10 -9.62
CA ASP A 254 -2.70 -18.88 -9.56
C ASP A 254 -3.05 -17.80 -8.53
N VAL A 255 -2.29 -17.76 -7.44
CA VAL A 255 -2.43 -16.78 -6.36
C VAL A 255 -1.11 -16.06 -6.12
N TYR A 256 -1.15 -14.74 -6.13
CA TYR A 256 -0.02 -13.87 -5.77
C TYR A 256 -0.23 -13.34 -4.36
N LEU A 257 0.74 -13.60 -3.49
CA LEU A 257 0.77 -13.09 -2.12
C LEU A 257 1.83 -11.98 -2.06
N ILE A 258 1.41 -10.74 -1.81
CA ILE A 258 2.29 -9.58 -1.86
C ILE A 258 2.24 -8.86 -0.50
N ASP A 259 3.30 -9.03 0.29
CA ASP A 259 3.39 -8.44 1.63
C ASP A 259 4.16 -7.10 1.58
N GLU A 260 3.44 -6.01 1.87
CA GLU A 260 3.91 -4.60 1.84
C GLU A 260 4.68 -4.23 0.56
N PRO A 261 4.02 -4.16 -0.61
CA PRO A 261 4.62 -3.65 -1.83
C PRO A 261 5.01 -2.16 -1.76
N SER A 262 4.41 -1.35 -0.88
CA SER A 262 4.73 0.08 -0.71
C SER A 262 6.02 0.40 0.05
N ALA A 263 6.64 -0.57 0.72
CA ALA A 263 7.85 -0.35 1.52
C ALA A 263 9.01 0.19 0.67
N TYR A 264 9.72 1.20 1.20
CA TYR A 264 10.86 1.89 0.54
C TYR A 264 10.55 2.60 -0.78
N LEU A 265 9.29 2.56 -1.26
CA LEU A 265 8.88 3.25 -2.46
C LEU A 265 8.44 4.68 -2.12
N ASP A 266 8.85 5.62 -2.96
CA ASP A 266 8.30 6.98 -2.96
C ASP A 266 6.83 6.98 -3.43
N SER A 267 6.16 8.12 -3.29
CA SER A 267 4.74 8.28 -3.62
C SER A 267 4.41 7.95 -5.09
N GLU A 268 5.30 8.26 -6.03
CA GLU A 268 5.11 7.95 -7.45
C GLU A 268 5.28 6.45 -7.71
N GLN A 269 6.37 5.87 -7.21
CA GLN A 269 6.66 4.45 -7.34
C GLN A 269 5.58 3.58 -6.72
N ARG A 270 4.97 3.99 -5.59
CA ARG A 270 3.82 3.29 -4.98
C ARG A 270 2.63 3.24 -5.92
N ILE A 271 2.28 4.35 -6.55
CA ILE A 271 1.12 4.42 -7.45
C ILE A 271 1.39 3.62 -8.72
N VAL A 272 2.62 3.68 -9.26
CA VAL A 272 3.03 2.86 -10.39
C VAL A 272 2.99 1.37 -10.04
N ALA A 273 3.52 0.96 -8.89
CA ALA A 273 3.46 -0.42 -8.42
C ALA A 273 2.01 -0.90 -8.26
N ALA A 274 1.13 -0.06 -7.70
CA ALA A 274 -0.29 -0.37 -7.57
C ALA A 274 -0.97 -0.58 -8.93
N LYS A 275 -0.68 0.30 -9.90
CA LYS A 275 -1.15 0.17 -11.30
C LYS A 275 -0.68 -1.13 -11.94
N VAL A 276 0.60 -1.46 -11.78
CA VAL A 276 1.21 -2.69 -12.34
C VAL A 276 0.57 -3.94 -11.74
N ILE A 277 0.45 -4.01 -10.41
CA ILE A 277 -0.18 -5.15 -9.72
C ILE A 277 -1.61 -5.34 -10.21
N LYS A 278 -2.42 -4.27 -10.20
CA LYS A 278 -3.83 -4.35 -10.61
C LYS A 278 -3.99 -4.78 -12.06
N ARG A 279 -3.24 -4.15 -12.97
CA ARG A 279 -3.30 -4.45 -14.40
C ARG A 279 -2.88 -5.87 -14.70
N PHE A 280 -1.77 -6.32 -14.11
CA PHE A 280 -1.24 -7.66 -14.32
C PHE A 280 -2.22 -8.73 -13.82
N ILE A 281 -2.73 -8.59 -12.60
CA ILE A 281 -3.68 -9.56 -12.00
C ILE A 281 -4.95 -9.66 -12.85
N LEU A 282 -5.50 -8.52 -13.29
CA LEU A 282 -6.70 -8.48 -14.13
C LEU A 282 -6.46 -9.10 -15.51
N HIS A 283 -5.37 -8.75 -16.19
CA HIS A 283 -5.02 -9.29 -17.50
C HIS A 283 -4.72 -10.80 -17.46
N ALA A 284 -4.00 -11.25 -16.43
CA ALA A 284 -3.63 -12.65 -16.26
C ALA A 284 -4.77 -13.53 -15.73
N LYS A 285 -5.89 -12.93 -15.31
CA LYS A 285 -7.03 -13.57 -14.65
C LYS A 285 -6.63 -14.39 -13.43
N LYS A 286 -5.78 -13.79 -12.58
CA LYS A 286 -5.22 -14.42 -11.37
C LYS A 286 -5.76 -13.73 -10.11
N THR A 287 -5.51 -14.29 -8.94
CA THR A 287 -5.94 -13.67 -7.67
C THR A 287 -4.76 -13.07 -6.94
N GLY A 288 -4.93 -11.92 -6.29
CA GLY A 288 -3.91 -11.30 -5.44
C GLY A 288 -4.38 -11.13 -3.99
N PHE A 289 -3.55 -11.52 -3.03
CA PHE A 289 -3.67 -11.08 -1.64
C PHE A 289 -2.56 -10.08 -1.35
N VAL A 290 -2.94 -8.85 -1.01
CA VAL A 290 -1.99 -7.76 -0.80
C VAL A 290 -2.11 -7.25 0.63
N VAL A 291 -1.02 -7.23 1.38
CA VAL A 291 -0.95 -6.55 2.67
C VAL A 291 -0.46 -5.14 2.43
N GLU A 292 -1.24 -4.15 2.85
CA GLU A 292 -0.90 -2.75 2.70
C GLU A 292 -1.23 -1.92 3.94
N HIS A 293 -0.43 -0.87 4.10
CA HIS A 293 -0.60 0.15 5.13
C HIS A 293 -0.85 1.53 4.52
N ASP A 294 -0.60 1.70 3.23
CA ASP A 294 -0.91 2.93 2.50
C ASP A 294 -2.37 2.89 2.03
N PHE A 295 -3.19 3.83 2.51
CA PHE A 295 -4.60 3.92 2.15
C PHE A 295 -4.84 4.13 0.66
N ILE A 296 -3.98 4.92 0.01
CA ILE A 296 -4.13 5.24 -1.40
C ILE A 296 -3.87 3.97 -2.22
N MET A 297 -2.80 3.24 -1.89
CA MET A 297 -2.48 1.98 -2.55
C MET A 297 -3.55 0.91 -2.28
N ALA A 298 -4.00 0.78 -1.03
CA ALA A 298 -5.04 -0.17 -0.63
C ALA A 298 -6.35 0.09 -1.37
N THR A 299 -6.84 1.34 -1.40
CA THR A 299 -8.10 1.70 -2.08
C THR A 299 -8.02 1.58 -3.60
N TYR A 300 -6.83 1.78 -4.18
CA TYR A 300 -6.62 1.58 -5.61
C TYR A 300 -6.63 0.09 -5.99
N LEU A 301 -5.99 -0.75 -5.18
CA LEU A 301 -5.82 -2.18 -5.43
C LEU A 301 -7.06 -3.01 -5.11
N ALA A 302 -7.71 -2.74 -3.98
CA ALA A 302 -8.72 -3.62 -3.39
C ALA A 302 -10.01 -3.69 -4.21
N ASP A 303 -10.44 -4.91 -4.51
CA ASP A 303 -11.84 -5.21 -4.85
C ASP A 303 -12.60 -5.58 -3.57
N ARG A 304 -11.96 -6.38 -2.72
CA ARG A 304 -12.42 -6.73 -1.37
C ARG A 304 -11.34 -6.53 -0.34
N VAL A 305 -11.77 -6.40 0.91
CA VAL A 305 -10.90 -6.12 2.05
C VAL A 305 -11.12 -7.15 3.14
N ILE A 306 -10.03 -7.64 3.72
CA ILE A 306 -10.00 -8.45 4.94
C ILE A 306 -9.50 -7.57 6.07
N VAL A 307 -10.37 -7.27 7.03
CA VAL A 307 -10.02 -6.45 8.20
C VAL A 307 -9.61 -7.34 9.36
N PHE A 308 -8.41 -7.11 9.87
CA PHE A 308 -7.90 -7.73 11.08
C PHE A 308 -8.28 -6.89 12.31
N GLU A 309 -8.83 -7.56 13.30
CA GLU A 309 -9.29 -6.96 14.56
C GLU A 309 -8.67 -7.65 15.75
N GLY A 310 -8.63 -6.98 16.90
CA GLY A 310 -8.11 -7.51 18.15
C GLY A 310 -6.95 -6.70 18.68
N GLU A 311 -6.24 -7.26 19.65
CA GLU A 311 -5.14 -6.60 20.33
C GLU A 311 -3.79 -7.08 19.73
N PRO A 312 -2.96 -6.15 19.22
CA PRO A 312 -1.63 -6.48 18.68
C PRO A 312 -0.82 -7.35 19.64
N SER A 313 -0.20 -8.41 19.12
CA SER A 313 0.63 -9.35 19.89
C SER A 313 -0.08 -10.18 20.96
N VAL A 314 -1.42 -10.08 21.10
CA VAL A 314 -2.21 -10.88 22.05
C VAL A 314 -3.16 -11.82 21.31
N GLU A 315 -4.27 -11.30 20.80
CA GLU A 315 -5.26 -12.08 20.06
C GLU A 315 -5.81 -11.25 18.91
N SER A 316 -5.91 -11.87 17.74
CA SER A 316 -6.43 -11.22 16.54
C SER A 316 -7.36 -12.12 15.75
N THR A 317 -8.34 -11.51 15.11
CA THR A 317 -9.29 -12.17 14.21
C THR A 317 -9.18 -11.58 12.81
N ALA A 318 -8.87 -12.43 11.82
CA ALA A 318 -9.03 -12.08 10.42
C ALA A 318 -10.49 -12.30 10.01
N ASN A 319 -11.18 -11.23 9.65
CA ASN A 319 -12.59 -11.32 9.25
C ASN A 319 -12.76 -11.95 7.87
N THR A 320 -14.00 -12.29 7.53
CA THR A 320 -14.33 -12.71 6.18
C THR A 320 -14.12 -11.55 5.20
N PRO A 321 -13.76 -11.81 3.93
CA PRO A 321 -13.55 -10.73 2.98
C PRO A 321 -14.86 -9.95 2.76
N GLN A 322 -14.78 -8.63 2.79
CA GLN A 322 -15.92 -7.71 2.67
C GLN A 322 -15.73 -6.81 1.45
N THR A 323 -16.79 -6.13 1.01
CA THR A 323 -16.66 -5.08 -0.01
C THR A 323 -15.72 -3.99 0.47
N LEU A 324 -15.09 -3.28 -0.47
CA LEU A 324 -14.19 -2.17 -0.15
C LEU A 324 -14.84 -1.16 0.81
N LEU A 325 -16.08 -0.76 0.56
CA LEU A 325 -16.81 0.20 1.39
C LEU A 325 -17.01 -0.32 2.83
N ALA A 326 -17.50 -1.55 2.98
CA ALA A 326 -17.78 -2.11 4.30
C ALA A 326 -16.49 -2.37 5.09
N GLY A 327 -15.47 -2.94 4.43
CA GLY A 327 -14.17 -3.20 5.05
C GLY A 327 -13.45 -1.91 5.47
N MET A 328 -13.45 -0.88 4.61
CA MET A 328 -12.85 0.41 4.95
C MET A 328 -13.61 1.12 6.07
N ASN A 329 -14.94 1.14 6.05
CA ASN A 329 -15.73 1.74 7.14
C ASN A 329 -15.41 1.08 8.48
N ARG A 330 -15.41 -0.26 8.51
CA ARG A 330 -15.07 -1.03 9.71
C ARG A 330 -13.65 -0.77 10.19
N PHE A 331 -12.67 -0.77 9.29
CA PHE A 331 -11.27 -0.51 9.63
C PHE A 331 -11.07 0.91 10.17
N LEU A 332 -11.68 1.90 9.53
CA LEU A 332 -11.58 3.31 9.92
C LEU A 332 -12.33 3.62 11.23
N GLU A 333 -13.44 2.94 11.48
CA GLU A 333 -14.17 2.99 12.75
C GLU A 333 -13.27 2.53 13.92
N LEU A 334 -12.56 1.40 13.76
CA LEU A 334 -11.61 0.89 14.77
C LEU A 334 -10.48 1.88 15.07
N LEU A 335 -10.08 2.65 14.06
CA LEU A 335 -9.05 3.68 14.18
C LEU A 335 -9.62 5.00 14.73
N GLY A 336 -10.94 5.18 14.72
CA GLY A 336 -11.62 6.41 15.13
C GLY A 336 -11.38 7.58 14.18
N ILE A 337 -11.17 7.31 12.89
CA ILE A 337 -10.71 8.29 11.90
C ILE A 337 -11.61 8.27 10.67
N THR A 338 -11.90 9.44 10.13
CA THR A 338 -12.79 9.56 8.97
C THR A 338 -12.05 10.08 7.75
N PHE A 339 -12.48 9.63 6.57
CA PHE A 339 -11.98 10.07 5.28
C PHE A 339 -13.11 10.73 4.47
N ARG A 340 -12.72 11.71 3.66
CA ARG A 340 -13.54 12.32 2.62
C ARG A 340 -12.83 12.23 1.28
N ARG A 341 -13.54 12.45 0.18
CA ARG A 341 -12.92 12.57 -1.15
C ARG A 341 -12.58 14.02 -1.46
N ASP A 342 -11.49 14.23 -2.20
CA ASP A 342 -11.30 15.51 -2.89
C ASP A 342 -12.19 15.56 -4.13
N PRO A 343 -12.96 16.64 -4.35
CA PRO A 343 -13.91 16.71 -5.46
C PRO A 343 -13.24 16.77 -6.84
N ASN A 344 -11.93 17.07 -6.92
CA ASN A 344 -11.27 17.25 -8.22
C ASN A 344 -10.66 15.95 -8.75
N ASN A 345 -10.01 15.17 -7.87
CA ASN A 345 -9.25 13.98 -8.26
C ASN A 345 -9.69 12.71 -7.52
N PHE A 346 -10.78 12.80 -6.75
CA PHE A 346 -11.34 11.71 -5.97
C PHE A 346 -10.31 11.05 -5.03
N ARG A 347 -9.22 11.71 -4.63
CA ARG A 347 -8.28 11.06 -3.69
C ARG A 347 -8.91 10.95 -2.30
N PRO A 348 -8.66 9.87 -1.55
CA PRO A 348 -9.03 9.80 -0.15
C PRO A 348 -8.23 10.83 0.65
N ARG A 349 -8.92 11.60 1.48
CA ARG A 349 -8.36 12.67 2.32
C ARG A 349 -8.81 12.48 3.75
N ILE A 350 -7.85 12.42 4.67
CA ILE A 350 -8.12 12.27 6.09
C ILE A 350 -8.68 13.56 6.69
N ASN A 351 -9.70 13.45 7.55
CA ASN A 351 -10.17 14.58 8.33
C ASN A 351 -9.30 14.82 9.56
N LYS A 352 -9.09 16.10 9.89
CA LYS A 352 -8.49 16.48 11.17
C LYS A 352 -9.44 16.07 12.30
N ALA A 353 -8.86 15.53 13.38
CA ALA A 353 -9.60 15.03 14.53
C ALA A 353 -10.51 16.13 15.10
N ASN A 354 -11.76 15.77 15.42
CA ASN A 354 -12.77 16.68 16.01
C ASN A 354 -13.16 17.87 15.12
N SER A 355 -12.84 17.85 13.82
CA SER A 355 -13.40 18.82 12.88
C SER A 355 -14.90 18.58 12.69
N VAL A 356 -15.65 19.61 12.27
CA VAL A 356 -17.11 19.52 12.04
C VAL A 356 -17.46 18.31 11.17
N LYS A 357 -16.78 18.16 10.04
CA LYS A 357 -16.97 17.02 9.12
C LYS A 357 -16.62 15.66 9.75
N ASP A 358 -15.58 15.59 10.59
CA ASP A 358 -15.21 14.35 11.29
C ASP A 358 -16.32 13.92 12.26
N VAL A 359 -16.89 14.87 13.00
CA VAL A 359 -17.98 14.61 13.95
C VAL A 359 -19.26 14.18 13.23
N ASP A 360 -19.61 14.86 12.14
CA ASP A 360 -20.81 14.54 11.37
C ASP A 360 -20.72 13.16 10.73
N GLN A 361 -19.57 12.82 10.15
CA GLN A 361 -19.30 11.51 9.56
C GLN A 361 -19.34 10.38 10.60
N LYS A 362 -18.74 10.58 11.78
CA LYS A 362 -18.81 9.63 12.91
C LYS A 362 -20.24 9.42 13.38
N ARG A 363 -21.05 10.47 13.48
CA ARG A 363 -22.47 10.39 13.85
C ARG A 363 -23.29 9.62 12.82
N ALA A 364 -22.96 9.78 11.53
CA ALA A 364 -23.61 9.05 10.45
C ALA A 364 -23.15 7.58 10.33
N GLY A 365 -22.08 7.19 11.03
CA GLY A 365 -21.45 5.87 10.87
C GLY A 365 -20.77 5.66 9.51
N GLN A 366 -20.46 6.76 8.81
CA GLN A 366 -19.85 6.74 7.48
C GLN A 366 -18.44 7.31 7.54
N TYR A 367 -17.45 6.42 7.60
CA TYR A 367 -16.04 6.74 7.71
C TYR A 367 -15.33 6.80 6.35
N PHE A 368 -15.91 6.20 5.31
CA PHE A 368 -15.35 6.15 3.95
C PHE A 368 -16.43 6.37 2.87
N PHE A 369 -16.08 7.12 1.83
CA PHE A 369 -16.95 7.44 0.69
C PHE A 369 -16.31 6.98 -0.64
N LEU A 370 -17.12 6.30 -1.46
CA LEU A 370 -16.76 5.86 -2.82
C LEU A 370 -17.29 6.83 -3.90
N GLU A 371 -18.47 7.39 -3.68
CA GLU A 371 -19.15 8.38 -4.54
C GLU A 371 -19.47 9.64 -3.70
N ASP A 372 -19.82 10.74 -4.39
CA ASP A 372 -20.06 12.07 -3.80
C ASP A 372 -21.21 12.14 -2.77
#